data_AF-A0A518KBZ7-F1
#
_entry.id   AF-A0A518KBZ7-F1
#
_cell.length_a   1.000
_cell.length_b   1.000
_cell.length_c   1.000
_cell.angle_alpha   90.00
_cell.angle_beta   90.00
_cell.angle_gamma   90.00
#
_symmetry.space_group_name_H-M   'P 1'
#
loop_
_entity.id
_entity.type
_entity.pdbx_description
1 polymer ?
#
loop_
_entity_poly.entity_id
_entity_poly.type
_entity_poly.pdbx_seq_one_letter_code
_entity_poly.pdbx_strand_id
1 'polypeptide(L)'
;MLFQLLAMCLGLMASAALAVERQGAPVEVPTAEALSEPGALAAYVTESLTTTGRCVLPVGVIKTDTPVVLKRLHGGVIEGAGPAYAPAESRNGWRSHPETIQASTLIVATDPTQPAIVLEAAINTELRNFSVETTGVGVAYKQVPGWGNANAYLHRVAFHGCGIAFKAGEKSTDHNAADVTFNGCQFYRCGTGLEVNHLQGVNYLFDGMCFFGHVDRAVVFNEGGFSHLENCTGFDVGTWLTLSGGGSNLMPCRITHLYSDRKKEDTPPVIVDASRATNQTRVLVDGVKVTQHGLHDRLYYSGHVYYRLPRDHKKQKSMIRVRDNDLNNYPWGGVYEPQVVDN
;
A
#
# COMPACT_ATOMS: atom_id res chain seq x y z
N MET A 1 4.37 -27.18 46.61
CA MET A 1 4.76 -26.60 45.30
C MET A 1 4.57 -27.55 44.12
N LEU A 2 4.87 -28.85 44.23
CA LEU A 2 4.71 -29.80 43.11
C LEU A 2 3.25 -29.95 42.59
N PHE A 3 2.26 -29.89 43.50
CA PHE A 3 0.83 -30.00 43.14
C PHE A 3 0.26 -28.77 42.40
N GLN A 4 0.80 -27.57 42.61
CA GLN A 4 0.37 -26.37 41.90
C GLN A 4 0.92 -26.30 40.47
N LEU A 5 2.13 -26.82 40.25
CA LEU A 5 2.73 -26.92 38.92
C LEU A 5 1.97 -27.92 38.03
N LEU A 6 1.53 -29.04 38.60
CA LEU A 6 0.77 -30.06 37.88
C LEU A 6 -0.62 -29.54 37.45
N ALA A 7 -1.28 -28.76 38.31
CA ALA A 7 -2.58 -28.15 38.01
C ALA A 7 -2.49 -27.08 36.90
N MET A 8 -1.41 -26.27 36.86
CA MET A 8 -1.18 -25.35 35.74
C MET A 8 -0.88 -26.07 34.43
N CYS A 9 -0.13 -27.18 34.47
CA CYS A 9 0.16 -27.97 33.25
C CYS A 9 -1.10 -28.65 32.69
N LEU A 10 -1.97 -29.19 33.55
CA LEU A 10 -3.25 -29.76 33.14
C LEU A 10 -4.25 -28.71 32.62
N GLY A 11 -4.25 -27.51 33.20
CA GLY A 11 -5.04 -26.38 32.70
C GLY A 11 -4.59 -25.91 31.30
N LEU A 12 -3.28 -25.84 31.05
CA LEU A 12 -2.73 -25.49 29.74
C LEU A 12 -3.00 -26.57 28.68
N MET A 13 -2.95 -27.85 29.05
CA MET A 13 -3.31 -28.96 28.16
C MET A 13 -4.81 -28.99 27.83
N ALA A 14 -5.69 -28.69 28.78
CA ALA A 14 -7.13 -28.58 28.55
C ALA A 14 -7.49 -27.36 27.68
N SER A 15 -6.73 -26.27 27.78
CA SER A 15 -6.87 -25.08 26.93
C SER A 15 -6.39 -25.34 25.49
N ALA A 16 -5.33 -26.12 25.33
CA ALA A 16 -4.83 -26.55 24.02
C ALA A 16 -5.76 -27.58 23.34
N ALA A 17 -6.44 -28.43 24.13
CA ALA A 17 -7.43 -29.38 23.60
C ALA A 17 -8.75 -28.73 23.17
N LEU A 18 -9.09 -27.55 23.70
CA LEU A 18 -10.25 -26.74 23.25
C LEU A 18 -9.92 -25.81 22.07
N ALA A 19 -8.64 -25.70 21.71
CA ALA A 19 -8.17 -25.08 20.47
C ALA A 19 -7.94 -26.11 19.35
N VAL A 20 -8.55 -27.30 19.45
CA VAL A 20 -8.78 -28.15 18.28
C VAL A 20 -9.76 -27.41 17.40
N GLU A 21 -9.20 -26.76 16.38
CA GLU A 21 -9.84 -26.29 15.16
C GLU A 21 -11.24 -26.89 14.99
N ARG A 22 -12.27 -26.07 15.14
CA ARG A 22 -13.46 -26.26 14.32
C ARG A 22 -13.03 -26.02 12.87
N GLN A 23 -12.42 -27.02 12.24
CA GLN A 23 -12.43 -27.13 10.79
C GLN A 23 -13.90 -27.36 10.43
N GLY A 24 -14.63 -26.26 10.23
CA GLY A 24 -15.91 -26.31 9.54
C GLY A 24 -15.70 -27.04 8.21
N ALA A 25 -16.76 -27.68 7.70
CA ALA A 25 -16.71 -28.25 6.37
C ALA A 25 -16.16 -27.20 5.39
N PRO A 26 -15.30 -27.60 4.43
CA PRO A 26 -14.73 -26.66 3.48
C PRO A 26 -15.87 -25.93 2.77
N VAL A 27 -15.88 -24.59 2.87
CA VAL A 27 -16.82 -23.76 2.11
C VAL A 27 -16.47 -23.97 0.64
N GLU A 28 -17.43 -24.49 -0.14
CA GLU A 28 -17.25 -24.67 -1.58
C GLU A 28 -16.91 -23.32 -2.22
N VAL A 29 -15.86 -23.28 -3.05
CA VAL A 29 -15.42 -22.06 -3.72
C VAL A 29 -16.32 -21.82 -4.93
N PRO A 30 -17.17 -20.77 -4.94
CA PRO A 30 -18.07 -20.50 -6.07
C PRO A 30 -17.27 -20.06 -7.29
N THR A 31 -17.88 -20.12 -8.48
CA THR A 31 -17.23 -19.60 -9.69
C THR A 31 -17.18 -18.06 -9.67
N ALA A 32 -16.28 -17.47 -10.48
CA ALA A 32 -16.17 -16.02 -10.58
C ALA A 32 -17.47 -15.38 -11.11
N GLU A 33 -18.19 -16.07 -12.00
CA GLU A 33 -19.51 -15.64 -12.49
C GLU A 33 -20.54 -15.60 -11.37
N ALA A 34 -20.60 -16.64 -10.52
CA ALA A 34 -21.53 -16.69 -9.40
C ALA A 34 -21.25 -15.58 -8.37
N LEU A 35 -19.97 -15.29 -8.11
CA LEU A 35 -19.58 -14.18 -7.23
C LEU A 35 -19.79 -12.80 -7.86
N SER A 36 -20.05 -12.72 -9.17
CA SER A 36 -20.33 -11.46 -9.86
C SER A 36 -21.79 -11.02 -9.78
N GLU A 37 -22.66 -11.85 -9.19
CA GLU A 37 -24.03 -11.45 -8.87
C GLU A 37 -24.02 -10.36 -7.77
N PRO A 38 -24.96 -9.39 -7.80
CA PRO A 38 -24.98 -8.28 -6.85
C PRO A 38 -24.92 -8.73 -5.39
N GLY A 39 -23.92 -8.23 -4.65
CA GLY A 39 -23.68 -8.57 -3.24
C GLY A 39 -23.14 -9.98 -2.96
N ALA A 40 -23.03 -10.85 -3.96
CA ALA A 40 -22.62 -12.25 -3.77
C ALA A 40 -21.18 -12.37 -3.24
N LEU A 41 -20.24 -11.59 -3.81
CA LEU A 41 -18.87 -11.55 -3.31
C LEU A 41 -18.80 -11.13 -1.82
N ALA A 42 -19.51 -10.08 -1.44
CA ALA A 42 -19.49 -9.58 -0.06
C ALA A 42 -20.09 -10.59 0.93
N ALA A 43 -21.19 -11.24 0.55
CA ALA A 43 -21.81 -12.32 1.33
C ALA A 43 -20.84 -13.50 1.50
N TYR A 44 -20.26 -13.98 0.40
CA TYR A 44 -19.33 -15.11 0.39
C TYR A 44 -18.09 -14.86 1.25
N VAL A 45 -17.49 -13.69 1.13
CA VAL A 45 -16.32 -13.31 1.94
C VAL A 45 -16.67 -13.30 3.42
N THR A 46 -17.82 -12.71 3.77
CA THR A 46 -18.29 -12.64 5.17
C THR A 46 -18.53 -14.04 5.75
N GLU A 47 -19.24 -14.90 5.02
CA GLU A 47 -19.51 -16.28 5.42
C GLU A 47 -18.22 -17.09 5.57
N SER A 48 -17.31 -16.98 4.60
CA SER A 48 -16.05 -17.73 4.59
C SER A 48 -15.15 -17.35 5.77
N LEU A 49 -15.00 -16.04 6.02
CA LEU A 49 -14.19 -15.54 7.12
C LEU A 49 -14.78 -15.86 8.49
N THR A 50 -16.12 -15.81 8.63
CA THR A 50 -16.78 -16.17 9.90
C THR A 50 -16.76 -17.67 10.18
N THR A 51 -16.77 -18.51 9.13
CA THR A 51 -16.79 -19.97 9.26
C THR A 51 -15.41 -20.57 9.43
N THR A 52 -14.42 -20.10 8.67
CA THR A 52 -13.09 -20.75 8.58
C THR A 52 -11.92 -19.82 8.87
N GLY A 53 -12.15 -18.50 8.99
CA GLY A 53 -11.09 -17.51 9.08
C GLY A 53 -10.32 -17.28 7.77
N ARG A 54 -10.71 -17.94 6.67
CA ARG A 54 -10.08 -17.80 5.35
C ARG A 54 -11.14 -17.79 4.25
N CYS A 55 -11.01 -16.87 3.31
CA CYS A 55 -11.80 -16.82 2.09
C CYS A 55 -10.87 -17.06 0.90
N VAL A 56 -11.16 -18.10 0.12
CA VAL A 56 -10.44 -18.41 -1.12
C VAL A 56 -11.29 -17.93 -2.29
N LEU A 57 -10.77 -16.97 -3.05
CA LEU A 57 -11.44 -16.45 -4.23
C LEU A 57 -11.13 -17.34 -5.45
N PRO A 58 -12.10 -17.55 -6.35
CA PRO A 58 -11.87 -18.31 -7.58
C PRO A 58 -10.91 -17.59 -8.53
N VAL A 59 -10.35 -18.37 -9.45
CA VAL A 59 -9.73 -17.84 -10.67
C VAL A 59 -10.81 -17.16 -11.52
N GLY A 60 -10.46 -16.04 -12.13
CA GLY A 60 -11.31 -15.34 -13.08
C GLY A 60 -11.56 -13.88 -12.69
N VAL A 61 -12.57 -13.30 -13.35
CA VAL A 61 -12.95 -11.90 -13.17
C VAL A 61 -14.25 -11.84 -12.38
N ILE A 62 -14.18 -11.28 -11.18
CA ILE A 62 -15.33 -11.07 -10.29
C ILE A 62 -15.72 -9.60 -10.40
N LYS A 63 -16.89 -9.32 -10.96
CA LYS A 63 -17.42 -7.95 -11.03
C LYS A 63 -18.28 -7.68 -9.81
N THR A 64 -18.09 -6.54 -9.17
CA THR A 64 -18.94 -6.15 -8.04
C THR A 64 -19.29 -4.67 -8.15
N ASP A 65 -20.51 -4.31 -7.76
CA ASP A 65 -20.93 -2.93 -7.50
C ASP A 65 -20.96 -2.62 -5.99
N THR A 66 -20.88 -3.67 -5.18
CA THR A 66 -21.02 -3.62 -3.73
C THR A 66 -19.64 -3.76 -3.08
N PRO A 67 -19.26 -2.87 -2.16
CA PRO A 67 -18.00 -2.99 -1.42
C PRO A 67 -17.97 -4.27 -0.59
N VAL A 68 -16.81 -4.94 -0.55
CA VAL A 68 -16.55 -6.00 0.43
C VAL A 68 -16.14 -5.34 1.74
N VAL A 69 -17.05 -5.32 2.72
CA VAL A 69 -16.80 -4.66 4.02
C VAL A 69 -16.38 -5.68 5.07
N LEU A 70 -15.11 -5.63 5.47
CA LEU A 70 -14.54 -6.43 6.55
C LEU A 70 -14.64 -5.65 7.86
N LYS A 71 -15.66 -5.99 8.65
CA LYS A 71 -16.01 -5.23 9.85
C LYS A 71 -15.74 -6.02 11.13
N ARG A 72 -15.05 -5.38 12.09
CA ARG A 72 -14.77 -5.93 13.43
C ARG A 72 -14.11 -7.31 13.36
N LEU A 73 -13.16 -7.44 12.44
CA LEU A 73 -12.49 -8.70 12.16
C LEU A 73 -11.15 -8.73 12.89
N HIS A 74 -10.88 -9.83 13.59
CA HIS A 74 -9.60 -10.10 14.26
C HIS A 74 -8.97 -11.33 13.60
N GLY A 75 -7.98 -11.11 12.75
CA GLY A 75 -7.45 -12.12 11.83
C GLY A 75 -8.16 -12.07 10.49
N GLY A 76 -8.14 -13.18 9.76
CA GLY A 76 -8.84 -13.34 8.49
C GLY A 76 -7.94 -13.16 7.27
N VAL A 77 -7.98 -14.14 6.38
CA VAL A 77 -7.21 -14.12 5.14
C VAL A 77 -8.16 -14.17 3.95
N ILE A 78 -8.09 -13.19 3.04
CA ILE A 78 -8.70 -13.27 1.72
C ILE A 78 -7.60 -13.55 0.72
N GLU A 79 -7.73 -14.65 -0.02
CA GLU A 79 -6.69 -15.13 -0.91
C GLU A 79 -7.24 -15.49 -2.29
N GLY A 80 -6.68 -14.90 -3.34
CA GLY A 80 -6.93 -15.31 -4.72
C GLY A 80 -5.89 -16.27 -5.27
N ALA A 81 -6.03 -16.63 -6.54
CA ALA A 81 -5.13 -17.54 -7.24
C ALA A 81 -3.81 -16.89 -7.71
N GLY A 82 -3.76 -15.56 -7.73
CA GLY A 82 -2.62 -14.76 -8.19
C GLY A 82 -3.07 -13.38 -8.67
N PRO A 83 -2.20 -12.36 -8.59
CA PRO A 83 -2.48 -11.07 -9.22
C PRO A 83 -2.50 -11.22 -10.75
N ALA A 84 -3.43 -10.53 -11.40
CA ALA A 84 -3.39 -10.30 -12.84
C ALA A 84 -2.09 -9.58 -13.25
N TYR A 85 -1.64 -9.81 -14.48
CA TYR A 85 -0.44 -9.20 -15.05
C TYR A 85 -0.77 -8.32 -16.25
N ALA A 86 -0.25 -7.09 -16.29
CA ALA A 86 -0.55 -6.07 -17.30
C ALA A 86 0.68 -5.98 -18.17
N PRO A 87 0.63 -6.43 -19.42
CA PRO A 87 1.76 -6.25 -20.32
C PRO A 87 1.99 -4.75 -20.54
N ALA A 88 3.27 -4.35 -20.55
CA ALA A 88 3.73 -2.96 -20.64
C ALA A 88 3.16 -2.16 -21.84
N GLU A 89 2.68 -2.85 -22.87
CA GLU A 89 2.13 -2.26 -24.10
C GLU A 89 0.62 -2.03 -24.07
N SER A 90 -0.09 -2.52 -23.05
CA SER A 90 -1.55 -2.49 -23.05
C SER A 90 -2.08 -1.09 -22.82
N ARG A 91 -2.43 -0.36 -23.90
CA ARG A 91 -3.05 0.98 -23.79
C ARG A 91 -4.42 0.98 -23.10
N ASN A 92 -5.12 -0.15 -23.06
CA ASN A 92 -6.54 -0.25 -22.65
C ASN A 92 -6.78 -0.94 -21.29
N GLY A 93 -5.76 -1.06 -20.43
CA GLY A 93 -5.88 -1.66 -19.08
C GLY A 93 -5.22 -3.04 -18.95
N TRP A 94 -5.51 -3.85 -17.93
CA TRP A 94 -4.99 -5.23 -17.84
C TRP A 94 -5.47 -6.01 -19.08
N ARG A 95 -4.64 -6.13 -20.11
CA ARG A 95 -4.83 -7.18 -21.11
C ARG A 95 -4.22 -8.43 -20.52
N SER A 96 -4.96 -9.04 -19.60
CA SER A 96 -4.75 -10.43 -19.28
C SER A 96 -4.85 -11.18 -20.61
N HIS A 97 -3.75 -11.77 -21.07
CA HIS A 97 -3.80 -12.74 -22.16
C HIS A 97 -4.89 -13.77 -21.78
N PRO A 98 -5.69 -14.30 -22.70
CA PRO A 98 -6.73 -15.28 -22.35
C PRO A 98 -6.20 -16.44 -21.49
N GLU A 99 -4.92 -16.78 -21.67
CA GLU A 99 -4.19 -17.80 -20.91
C GLU A 99 -3.72 -17.34 -19.51
N THR A 100 -3.55 -16.03 -19.24
CA THR A 100 -3.22 -15.51 -17.89
C THR A 100 -4.46 -15.16 -17.06
N ILE A 101 -5.63 -14.96 -17.70
CA ILE A 101 -6.94 -14.94 -17.01
C ILE A 101 -7.19 -16.28 -16.32
N GLN A 102 -6.74 -17.38 -16.93
CA GLN A 102 -6.92 -18.74 -16.43
C GLN A 102 -6.11 -19.08 -15.16
N ALA A 103 -5.31 -18.14 -14.63
CA ALA A 103 -4.47 -18.39 -13.45
C ALA A 103 -4.42 -17.21 -12.44
N SER A 104 -5.33 -16.24 -12.56
CA SER A 104 -5.37 -15.07 -11.67
C SER A 104 -6.78 -14.77 -11.16
N THR A 105 -6.87 -14.02 -10.07
CA THR A 105 -8.13 -13.51 -9.53
C THR A 105 -8.14 -11.99 -9.70
N LEU A 106 -9.15 -11.47 -10.40
CA LEU A 106 -9.34 -10.03 -10.60
C LEU A 106 -10.72 -9.61 -10.07
N ILE A 107 -10.74 -8.69 -9.11
CA ILE A 107 -11.94 -8.01 -8.65
C ILE A 107 -12.07 -6.70 -9.43
N VAL A 108 -13.17 -6.54 -10.16
CA VAL A 108 -13.52 -5.30 -10.86
C VAL A 108 -14.65 -4.62 -10.11
N ALA A 109 -14.34 -3.55 -9.38
CA ALA A 109 -15.37 -2.73 -8.75
C ALA A 109 -15.90 -1.70 -9.75
N THR A 110 -17.18 -1.86 -10.06
CA THR A 110 -17.89 -1.15 -11.14
C THR A 110 -18.49 0.18 -10.70
N ASP A 111 -18.77 0.35 -9.41
CA ASP A 111 -19.13 1.64 -8.82
C ASP A 111 -17.88 2.36 -8.31
N PRO A 112 -17.44 3.46 -8.96
CA PRO A 112 -16.25 4.20 -8.55
C PRO A 112 -16.46 5.10 -7.33
N THR A 113 -17.71 5.27 -6.88
CA THR A 113 -18.03 6.08 -5.71
C THR A 113 -17.79 5.35 -4.39
N GLN A 114 -17.71 4.01 -4.44
CA GLN A 114 -17.42 3.15 -3.31
C GLN A 114 -16.03 2.52 -3.44
N PRO A 115 -15.35 2.23 -2.32
CA PRO A 115 -14.14 1.40 -2.36
C PRO A 115 -14.47 -0.04 -2.77
N ALA A 116 -13.57 -0.75 -3.45
CA ALA A 116 -13.80 -2.16 -3.77
C ALA A 116 -13.82 -3.03 -2.49
N ILE A 117 -12.88 -2.76 -1.58
CA ILE A 117 -12.76 -3.41 -0.28
C ILE A 117 -12.67 -2.35 0.81
N VAL A 118 -13.38 -2.55 1.91
CA VAL A 118 -13.36 -1.68 3.08
C VAL A 118 -12.93 -2.48 4.30
N LEU A 119 -11.91 -1.99 5.00
CA LEU A 119 -11.42 -2.54 6.25
C LEU A 119 -11.86 -1.62 7.40
N GLU A 120 -12.80 -2.08 8.24
CA GLU A 120 -13.39 -1.34 9.37
C GLU A 120 -13.19 -2.09 10.70
N ALA A 121 -12.50 -1.50 11.67
CA ALA A 121 -12.14 -2.18 12.92
C ALA A 121 -11.50 -3.58 12.66
N ALA A 122 -10.62 -3.64 11.66
CA ALA A 122 -9.95 -4.85 11.20
C ALA A 122 -8.53 -4.90 11.78
N ILE A 123 -8.20 -6.02 12.45
CA ILE A 123 -6.91 -6.24 13.09
C ILE A 123 -6.30 -7.53 12.56
N ASN A 124 -5.02 -7.53 12.18
CA ASN A 124 -4.31 -8.71 11.65
C ASN A 124 -4.99 -9.33 10.42
N THR A 125 -5.63 -8.50 9.57
CA THR A 125 -6.31 -8.96 8.36
C THR A 125 -5.35 -9.00 7.19
N GLU A 126 -5.47 -10.04 6.37
CA GLU A 126 -4.57 -10.28 5.25
C GLU A 126 -5.31 -10.35 3.91
N LEU A 127 -4.79 -9.63 2.92
CA LEU A 127 -5.23 -9.67 1.53
C LEU A 127 -4.09 -10.24 0.68
N ARG A 128 -4.32 -11.35 -0.03
CA ARG A 128 -3.25 -12.11 -0.70
C ARG A 128 -3.57 -12.49 -2.14
N ASN A 129 -2.61 -12.36 -3.03
CA ASN A 129 -2.61 -13.01 -4.36
C ASN A 129 -3.85 -12.70 -5.24
N PHE A 130 -4.29 -11.44 -5.33
CA PHE A 130 -5.35 -11.05 -6.27
C PHE A 130 -5.15 -9.63 -6.79
N SER A 131 -5.95 -9.25 -7.77
CA SER A 131 -5.99 -7.90 -8.32
C SER A 131 -7.27 -7.16 -8.01
N VAL A 132 -7.17 -5.84 -7.90
CA VAL A 132 -8.30 -4.92 -7.82
C VAL A 132 -8.20 -3.91 -8.96
N GLU A 133 -9.30 -3.77 -9.71
CA GLU A 133 -9.47 -2.75 -10.74
C GLU A 133 -10.72 -1.92 -10.44
N THR A 134 -10.57 -0.61 -10.47
CA THR A 134 -11.64 0.38 -10.30
C THR A 134 -11.12 1.74 -10.74
N THR A 135 -11.96 2.70 -11.08
CA THR A 135 -11.55 4.11 -11.22
C THR A 135 -11.65 4.89 -9.90
N GLY A 136 -12.23 4.28 -8.86
CA GLY A 136 -12.38 4.83 -7.52
C GLY A 136 -11.25 4.44 -6.57
N VAL A 137 -11.62 4.04 -5.35
CA VAL A 137 -10.68 3.57 -4.32
C VAL A 137 -10.59 2.05 -4.37
N GLY A 138 -9.39 1.48 -4.45
CA GLY A 138 -9.19 0.02 -4.39
C GLY A 138 -9.54 -0.53 -3.01
N VAL A 139 -8.71 -0.22 -2.02
CA VAL A 139 -8.93 -0.59 -0.62
C VAL A 139 -9.03 0.67 0.24
N ALA A 140 -10.08 0.76 1.05
CA ALA A 140 -10.23 1.79 2.06
C ALA A 140 -10.02 1.21 3.46
N TYR A 141 -9.04 1.73 4.18
CA TYR A 141 -8.76 1.40 5.58
C TYR A 141 -9.36 2.48 6.47
N LYS A 142 -10.57 2.20 6.96
CA LYS A 142 -11.43 3.15 7.65
C LYS A 142 -11.44 2.91 9.14
N GLN A 143 -11.21 3.95 9.90
CA GLN A 143 -11.38 3.91 11.34
C GLN A 143 -12.85 3.77 11.71
N VAL A 144 -13.10 3.07 12.83
CA VAL A 144 -14.38 3.11 13.53
C VAL A 144 -14.12 3.71 14.93
N PRO A 145 -14.79 4.80 15.33
CA PRO A 145 -14.60 5.40 16.65
C PRO A 145 -14.73 4.37 17.79
N GLY A 146 -13.76 4.39 18.71
CA GLY A 146 -13.68 3.43 19.82
C GLY A 146 -13.10 2.06 19.48
N TRP A 147 -12.76 1.81 18.22
CA TRP A 147 -12.15 0.56 17.76
C TRP A 147 -10.81 0.83 17.07
N GLY A 148 -9.84 -0.06 17.32
CA GLY A 148 -8.54 -0.03 16.67
C GLY A 148 -8.58 -0.72 15.31
N ASN A 149 -7.81 -0.17 14.37
CA ASN A 149 -7.39 -0.83 13.14
C ASN A 149 -5.88 -1.07 13.27
N ALA A 150 -5.40 -2.29 13.13
CA ALA A 150 -3.97 -2.57 13.26
C ALA A 150 -3.49 -3.74 12.40
N ASN A 151 -2.27 -3.65 11.90
CA ASN A 151 -1.56 -4.76 11.26
C ASN A 151 -2.32 -5.36 10.07
N ALA A 152 -2.67 -4.55 9.08
CA ALA A 152 -3.17 -5.07 7.83
C ALA A 152 -1.98 -5.51 6.94
N TYR A 153 -2.10 -6.67 6.30
CA TYR A 153 -1.05 -7.20 5.44
C TYR A 153 -1.57 -7.40 4.02
N LEU A 154 -0.88 -6.84 3.04
CA LEU A 154 -1.17 -7.00 1.62
C LEU A 154 -0.01 -7.74 0.99
N HIS A 155 -0.23 -8.97 0.53
CA HIS A 155 0.79 -9.81 -0.08
C HIS A 155 0.46 -10.08 -1.54
N ARG A 156 1.30 -9.60 -2.46
CA ARG A 156 1.12 -9.80 -3.91
C ARG A 156 -0.26 -9.38 -4.40
N VAL A 157 -0.76 -8.27 -3.87
CA VAL A 157 -1.99 -7.62 -4.33
C VAL A 157 -1.63 -6.62 -5.42
N ALA A 158 -2.35 -6.64 -6.54
CA ALA A 158 -2.12 -5.72 -7.64
C ALA A 158 -3.31 -4.77 -7.84
N PHE A 159 -3.03 -3.48 -7.84
CA PHE A 159 -4.00 -2.42 -8.05
C PHE A 159 -3.83 -1.81 -9.43
N HIS A 160 -4.95 -1.55 -10.10
CA HIS A 160 -4.90 -1.01 -11.44
C HIS A 160 -6.01 -0.05 -11.78
N GLY A 161 -5.63 1.03 -12.46
CA GLY A 161 -6.59 2.04 -12.91
C GLY A 161 -7.24 2.80 -11.75
N CYS A 162 -6.85 2.51 -10.50
CA CYS A 162 -7.44 3.08 -9.30
C CYS A 162 -7.19 4.58 -9.25
N GLY A 163 -8.23 5.36 -8.96
CA GLY A 163 -8.02 6.75 -8.55
C GLY A 163 -7.08 6.80 -7.34
N ILE A 164 -7.35 5.95 -6.34
CA ILE A 164 -6.45 5.69 -5.21
C ILE A 164 -6.41 4.19 -4.95
N ALA A 165 -5.24 3.55 -5.01
CA ALA A 165 -5.14 2.11 -4.80
C ALA A 165 -5.41 1.70 -3.34
N PHE A 166 -4.75 2.35 -2.39
CA PHE A 166 -4.98 2.15 -0.96
C PHE A 166 -5.16 3.49 -0.26
N LYS A 167 -6.28 3.67 0.44
CA LYS A 167 -6.60 4.87 1.18
C LYS A 167 -6.74 4.58 2.66
N ALA A 168 -5.98 5.26 3.51
CA ALA A 168 -6.08 5.16 4.96
C ALA A 168 -6.59 6.46 5.59
N GLY A 169 -7.51 6.31 6.56
CA GLY A 169 -8.14 7.43 7.25
C GLY A 169 -9.29 8.04 6.45
N GLU A 170 -10.34 8.43 7.16
CA GLU A 170 -11.51 9.11 6.61
C GLU A 170 -11.75 10.37 7.45
N LYS A 171 -11.02 11.44 7.11
CA LYS A 171 -10.99 12.77 7.76
C LYS A 171 -10.02 12.92 8.95
N SER A 172 -9.59 14.17 9.10
CA SER A 172 -8.45 14.68 9.88
C SER A 172 -8.42 14.36 11.37
N THR A 173 -9.56 14.09 11.99
CA THR A 173 -9.67 13.99 13.46
C THR A 173 -9.56 12.56 13.99
N ASP A 174 -9.51 11.57 13.09
CA ASP A 174 -9.69 10.18 13.44
C ASP A 174 -8.33 9.51 13.69
N HIS A 175 -8.11 9.19 14.97
CA HIS A 175 -6.95 8.51 15.51
C HIS A 175 -7.26 7.01 15.68
N ASN A 176 -6.86 6.12 14.74
CA ASN A 176 -6.60 4.66 14.98
C ASN A 176 -6.42 3.76 13.74
N ALA A 177 -6.21 4.26 12.52
CA ALA A 177 -5.85 3.38 11.39
C ALA A 177 -4.33 3.14 11.37
N ALA A 178 -3.85 2.06 12.00
CA ALA A 178 -2.42 1.81 12.19
C ALA A 178 -1.88 0.59 11.42
N ASP A 179 -0.61 0.69 11.09
CA ASP A 179 0.31 -0.37 10.66
C ASP A 179 -0.18 -1.22 9.48
N VAL A 180 0.35 -0.91 8.29
CA VAL A 180 0.06 -1.66 7.06
C VAL A 180 1.36 -2.09 6.41
N THR A 181 1.45 -3.38 6.07
CA THR A 181 2.58 -3.92 5.30
C THR A 181 2.13 -4.30 3.90
N PHE A 182 2.82 -3.77 2.90
CA PHE A 182 2.70 -4.12 1.50
C PHE A 182 3.91 -4.95 1.11
N ASN A 183 3.72 -6.23 0.79
CA ASN A 183 4.76 -7.14 0.38
C ASN A 183 4.54 -7.57 -1.08
N GLY A 184 5.43 -7.17 -1.99
CA GLY A 184 5.34 -7.51 -3.41
C GLY A 184 4.06 -7.03 -4.09
N CYS A 185 3.48 -5.93 -3.62
CA CYS A 185 2.29 -5.33 -4.21
C CYS A 185 2.61 -4.58 -5.50
N GLN A 186 1.64 -4.49 -6.40
CA GLN A 186 1.78 -3.75 -7.66
C GLN A 186 0.77 -2.61 -7.72
N PHE A 187 1.20 -1.44 -8.16
CA PHE A 187 0.38 -0.24 -8.33
C PHE A 187 0.57 0.24 -9.75
N TYR A 188 -0.41 0.01 -10.63
CA TYR A 188 -0.27 0.28 -12.06
C TYR A 188 -1.36 1.20 -12.58
N ARG A 189 -1.01 2.32 -13.24
CA ARG A 189 -1.98 3.29 -13.77
C ARG A 189 -2.94 3.84 -12.71
N CYS A 190 -2.43 3.98 -11.49
CA CYS A 190 -3.19 4.56 -10.40
C CYS A 190 -2.94 6.07 -10.34
N GLY A 191 -3.95 6.87 -9.99
CA GLY A 191 -3.72 8.28 -9.66
C GLY A 191 -2.83 8.40 -8.42
N THR A 192 -3.18 7.66 -7.37
CA THR A 192 -2.36 7.53 -6.16
C THR A 192 -2.16 6.07 -5.78
N GLY A 193 -0.94 5.67 -5.39
CA GLY A 193 -0.66 4.37 -4.78
C GLY A 193 -1.24 4.28 -3.36
N LEU A 194 -0.56 4.90 -2.40
CA LEU A 194 -1.02 5.05 -1.02
C LEU A 194 -1.41 6.50 -0.73
N GLU A 195 -2.61 6.73 -0.20
CA GLU A 195 -3.03 8.02 0.35
C GLU A 195 -3.43 7.89 1.83
N VAL A 196 -2.87 8.75 2.67
CA VAL A 196 -3.09 8.75 4.12
C VAL A 196 -3.62 10.11 4.57
N ASN A 197 -4.80 10.09 5.21
CA ASN A 197 -5.58 11.29 5.54
C ASN A 197 -5.87 11.45 7.04
N HIS A 198 -4.95 11.05 7.91
CA HIS A 198 -5.13 11.18 9.35
C HIS A 198 -3.83 11.61 10.06
N LEU A 199 -3.97 12.14 11.28
CA LEU A 199 -2.88 12.79 12.03
C LEU A 199 -1.95 11.84 12.81
N GLN A 200 -2.22 10.54 12.82
CA GLN A 200 -1.39 9.59 13.58
C GLN A 200 -0.11 9.22 12.81
N GLY A 201 1.01 9.18 13.52
CA GLY A 201 2.26 8.61 13.02
C GLY A 201 2.20 7.10 13.06
N VAL A 202 1.53 6.50 12.08
CA VAL A 202 1.43 5.05 11.89
C VAL A 202 2.37 4.57 10.79
N ASN A 203 2.69 3.28 10.79
CA ASN A 203 3.72 2.76 9.90
C ASN A 203 3.14 2.13 8.63
N TYR A 204 3.65 2.54 7.48
CA TYR A 204 3.39 1.91 6.20
C TYR A 204 4.70 1.34 5.67
N LEU A 205 4.81 0.01 5.66
CA LEU A 205 6.00 -0.69 5.18
C LEU A 205 5.74 -1.23 3.78
N PHE A 206 6.57 -0.84 2.82
CA PHE A 206 6.63 -1.47 1.50
C PHE A 206 7.91 -2.28 1.43
N ASP A 207 7.74 -3.60 1.25
CA ASP A 207 8.81 -4.58 1.20
C ASP A 207 8.54 -5.58 0.06
N GLY A 208 9.51 -6.43 -0.25
CA GLY A 208 9.32 -7.57 -1.15
C GLY A 208 9.15 -7.20 -2.63
N MET A 209 9.82 -6.15 -3.10
CA MET A 209 9.76 -5.70 -4.50
C MET A 209 8.40 -5.13 -4.93
N CYS A 210 7.83 -4.23 -4.13
CA CYS A 210 6.65 -3.49 -4.55
C CYS A 210 6.93 -2.69 -5.85
N PHE A 211 5.99 -2.70 -6.78
CA PHE A 211 6.12 -2.08 -8.10
C PHE A 211 5.13 -0.92 -8.29
N PHE A 212 5.60 0.22 -8.76
CA PHE A 212 4.81 1.40 -9.12
C PHE A 212 5.00 1.71 -10.60
N GLY A 213 3.96 1.57 -11.42
CA GLY A 213 4.03 1.78 -12.87
C GLY A 213 2.97 2.77 -13.37
N HIS A 214 3.35 3.85 -14.06
CA HIS A 214 2.43 4.89 -14.53
C HIS A 214 1.54 5.44 -13.40
N VAL A 215 2.15 5.81 -12.28
CA VAL A 215 1.43 6.34 -11.11
C VAL A 215 1.70 7.83 -10.99
N ASP A 216 0.67 8.66 -10.82
CA ASP A 216 0.90 10.11 -10.66
C ASP A 216 1.61 10.40 -9.33
N ARG A 217 1.16 9.76 -8.25
CA ARG A 217 1.74 9.87 -6.90
C ARG A 217 1.86 8.50 -6.20
N ALA A 218 3.06 8.03 -5.89
CA ALA A 218 3.25 6.72 -5.26
C ALA A 218 2.75 6.71 -3.81
N VAL A 219 3.21 7.65 -2.98
CA VAL A 219 2.79 7.77 -1.56
C VAL A 219 2.46 9.21 -1.22
N VAL A 220 1.30 9.43 -0.59
CA VAL A 220 0.79 10.74 -0.17
C VAL A 220 0.41 10.71 1.30
N PHE A 221 1.03 11.57 2.10
CA PHE A 221 0.64 11.86 3.47
C PHE A 221 0.05 13.26 3.55
N ASN A 222 -1.24 13.37 3.86
CA ASN A 222 -1.91 14.67 3.91
C ASN A 222 -1.87 15.33 5.28
N GLU A 223 -1.68 14.56 6.37
CA GLU A 223 -1.78 15.07 7.74
C GLU A 223 -0.81 14.42 8.74
N GLY A 224 -0.42 13.15 8.52
CA GLY A 224 0.49 12.40 9.38
C GLY A 224 0.82 11.04 8.78
N GLY A 225 1.87 10.39 9.29
CA GLY A 225 2.28 9.04 8.89
C GLY A 225 3.79 8.85 8.79
N PHE A 226 4.20 7.58 8.77
CA PHE A 226 5.55 7.10 8.50
C PHE A 226 5.47 6.11 7.34
N SER A 227 6.30 6.27 6.31
CA SER A 227 6.53 5.19 5.35
C SER A 227 7.98 4.75 5.33
N HIS A 228 8.17 3.44 5.22
CA HIS A 228 9.42 2.84 4.78
C HIS A 228 9.18 2.16 3.44
N LEU A 229 9.79 2.69 2.38
CA LEU A 229 9.80 2.10 1.05
C LEU A 229 11.14 1.41 0.86
N GLU A 230 11.15 0.09 0.87
CA GLU A 230 12.36 -0.71 0.71
C GLU A 230 12.25 -1.60 -0.54
N ASN A 231 13.34 -1.65 -1.32
CA ASN A 231 13.46 -2.49 -2.52
C ASN A 231 12.32 -2.29 -3.55
N CYS A 232 11.76 -1.07 -3.64
CA CYS A 232 10.66 -0.80 -4.56
C CYS A 232 11.15 -0.51 -5.99
N THR A 233 10.35 -0.86 -6.99
CA THR A 233 10.63 -0.56 -8.41
C THR A 233 9.60 0.43 -8.95
N GLY A 234 10.03 1.43 -9.70
CA GLY A 234 9.18 2.47 -10.27
C GLY A 234 9.40 2.68 -11.77
N PHE A 235 8.35 2.55 -12.56
CA PHE A 235 8.31 2.89 -13.98
C PHE A 235 7.33 4.05 -14.19
N ASP A 236 7.77 5.17 -14.78
CA ASP A 236 6.90 6.32 -15.05
C ASP A 236 6.10 6.79 -13.82
N VAL A 237 6.80 6.98 -12.69
CA VAL A 237 6.23 7.52 -11.45
C VAL A 237 6.36 9.05 -11.48
N GLY A 238 5.25 9.76 -11.31
CA GLY A 238 5.23 11.23 -11.25
C GLY A 238 5.94 11.74 -10.01
N THR A 239 5.38 11.48 -8.83
CA THR A 239 5.95 11.87 -7.53
C THR A 239 6.03 10.65 -6.62
N TRP A 240 7.20 10.38 -6.02
CA TRP A 240 7.37 9.24 -5.10
C TRP A 240 6.74 9.50 -3.74
N LEU A 241 6.93 10.71 -3.22
CA LEU A 241 6.43 11.09 -1.90
C LEU A 241 5.85 12.50 -1.93
N THR A 242 4.59 12.63 -1.53
CA THR A 242 3.93 13.92 -1.29
C THR A 242 3.61 14.06 0.19
N LEU A 243 4.07 15.15 0.79
CA LEU A 243 3.88 15.49 2.19
C LEU A 243 3.10 16.80 2.26
N SER A 244 1.87 16.74 2.76
CA SER A 244 1.02 17.90 3.04
C SER A 244 0.67 17.96 4.52
N GLY A 245 0.33 19.17 4.99
CA GLY A 245 -0.13 19.41 6.36
C GLY A 245 1.01 19.56 7.36
N GLY A 246 0.67 19.66 8.65
CA GLY A 246 1.68 19.53 9.69
C GLY A 246 1.10 19.39 11.08
N GLY A 247 1.50 18.30 11.70
CA GLY A 247 1.56 18.12 13.14
C GLY A 247 2.96 17.71 13.53
N SER A 248 3.22 17.56 14.82
CA SER A 248 4.43 16.94 15.39
C SER A 248 4.61 15.46 15.00
N ASN A 249 3.67 14.91 14.21
CA ASN A 249 3.51 13.47 13.97
C ASN A 249 3.90 13.04 12.56
N LEU A 250 4.39 13.96 11.70
CA LEU A 250 5.05 13.58 10.46
C LEU A 250 6.39 12.94 10.81
N MET A 251 6.43 11.62 10.75
CA MET A 251 7.61 10.83 11.10
C MET A 251 8.56 10.73 9.90
N PRO A 252 9.85 10.37 10.12
CA PRO A 252 10.84 10.34 9.05
C PRO A 252 10.44 9.36 7.95
N CYS A 253 10.35 9.74 6.69
CA CYS A 253 10.15 8.75 5.62
C CYS A 253 11.50 8.15 5.22
N ARG A 254 11.59 6.82 5.03
CA ARG A 254 12.78 6.15 4.51
C ARG A 254 12.49 5.55 3.14
N ILE A 255 13.34 5.85 2.16
CA ILE A 255 13.27 5.33 0.81
C ILE A 255 14.61 4.64 0.53
N THR A 256 14.59 3.33 0.31
CA THR A 256 15.77 2.52 0.02
C THR A 256 15.64 1.63 -1.21
N HIS A 257 16.74 1.48 -1.95
CA HIS A 257 16.87 0.56 -3.09
C HIS A 257 15.75 0.74 -4.13
N LEU A 258 15.55 1.99 -4.56
CA LEU A 258 14.60 2.29 -5.64
C LEU A 258 15.21 1.95 -6.99
N TYR A 259 14.54 1.13 -7.77
CA TYR A 259 14.88 0.83 -9.16
C TYR A 259 13.98 1.65 -10.09
N SER A 260 14.54 2.47 -10.98
CA SER A 260 13.75 3.10 -12.04
C SER A 260 14.26 2.69 -13.41
N ASP A 261 13.36 2.17 -14.25
CA ASP A 261 13.63 1.73 -15.63
C ASP A 261 13.16 2.80 -16.63
N ARG A 262 14.02 3.18 -17.60
CA ARG A 262 13.70 4.21 -18.61
C ARG A 262 14.25 3.97 -20.01
N LYS A 263 13.48 4.49 -20.97
CA LYS A 263 13.81 4.63 -22.41
C LYS A 263 14.33 6.03 -22.82
N LYS A 264 14.42 7.01 -21.92
CA LYS A 264 14.91 8.39 -22.21
C LYS A 264 16.13 8.74 -21.37
N GLU A 265 17.02 9.58 -21.92
CA GLU A 265 18.36 9.92 -21.40
C GLU A 265 18.37 10.70 -20.07
N ASP A 266 17.27 11.33 -19.66
CA ASP A 266 17.20 12.05 -18.40
C ASP A 266 16.55 11.22 -17.28
N THR A 267 17.36 10.88 -16.29
CA THR A 267 16.96 10.27 -15.01
C THR A 267 15.86 11.10 -14.35
N PRO A 268 14.69 10.52 -14.00
CA PRO A 268 13.77 11.24 -13.17
C PRO A 268 14.36 11.31 -11.77
N PRO A 269 14.32 12.49 -11.17
CA PRO A 269 14.52 12.60 -9.74
C PRO A 269 13.56 11.70 -8.97
N VAL A 270 14.00 11.17 -7.82
CA VAL A 270 13.05 10.88 -6.74
C VAL A 270 12.47 12.23 -6.32
N ILE A 271 11.22 12.50 -6.72
CA ILE A 271 10.53 13.74 -6.35
C ILE A 271 9.89 13.56 -4.99
N VAL A 272 10.30 14.43 -4.06
CA VAL A 272 9.63 14.63 -2.79
C VAL A 272 8.99 16.01 -2.82
N ASP A 273 7.67 16.05 -2.83
CA ASP A 273 6.89 17.29 -2.75
C ASP A 273 6.50 17.54 -1.30
N ALA A 274 7.19 18.49 -0.66
CA ALA A 274 6.86 18.98 0.69
C ALA A 274 6.41 20.45 0.66
N SER A 275 5.91 20.93 -0.49
CA SER A 275 5.47 22.31 -0.69
C SER A 275 4.33 22.75 0.23
N ARG A 276 3.58 21.78 0.77
CA ARG A 276 2.43 21.99 1.64
C ARG A 276 2.68 21.54 3.08
N ALA A 277 3.89 21.14 3.43
CA ALA A 277 4.24 20.81 4.81
C ALA A 277 4.28 22.10 5.67
N THR A 278 3.78 22.07 6.90
CA THR A 278 3.82 23.24 7.81
C THR A 278 4.87 23.13 8.92
N ASN A 279 5.52 21.96 9.08
CA ASN A 279 6.56 21.67 10.07
C ASN A 279 7.84 21.12 9.44
N GLN A 280 8.93 21.01 10.22
CA GLN A 280 10.14 20.30 9.78
C GLN A 280 9.82 18.81 9.58
N THR A 281 10.17 18.27 8.42
CA THR A 281 10.03 16.83 8.13
C THR A 281 11.38 16.28 7.70
N ARG A 282 11.71 15.07 8.16
CA ARG A 282 12.94 14.38 7.77
C ARG A 282 12.60 13.36 6.69
N VAL A 283 13.33 13.35 5.57
CA VAL A 283 13.19 12.29 4.57
C VAL A 283 14.57 11.71 4.31
N LEU A 284 14.74 10.43 4.60
CA LEU A 284 15.96 9.70 4.35
C LEU A 284 15.82 8.97 3.02
N VAL A 285 16.70 9.28 2.07
CA VAL A 285 16.71 8.65 0.75
C VAL A 285 18.07 7.97 0.60
N ASP A 286 18.12 6.65 0.58
CA ASP A 286 19.36 5.90 0.71
C ASP A 286 19.41 4.76 -0.30
N GLY A 287 20.36 4.74 -1.23
CA GLY A 287 20.49 3.69 -2.23
C GLY A 287 19.47 3.79 -3.38
N VAL A 288 19.43 4.89 -4.12
CA VAL A 288 18.63 4.96 -5.37
C VAL A 288 19.46 4.39 -6.52
N LYS A 289 18.94 3.37 -7.21
CA LYS A 289 19.59 2.79 -8.40
C LYS A 289 18.73 3.09 -9.63
N VAL A 290 19.26 3.91 -10.52
CA VAL A 290 18.59 4.20 -11.79
C VAL A 290 19.20 3.30 -12.85
N THR A 291 18.36 2.46 -13.46
CA THR A 291 18.77 1.52 -14.49
C THR A 291 18.22 2.02 -15.82
N GLN A 292 19.10 2.50 -16.69
CA GLN A 292 18.70 2.90 -18.05
C GLN A 292 18.85 1.68 -18.97
N HIS A 293 17.82 1.37 -19.75
CA HIS A 293 17.86 0.24 -20.70
C HIS A 293 19.10 0.33 -21.61
N GLY A 294 20.01 -0.65 -21.50
CA GLY A 294 21.16 -0.79 -22.40
C GLY A 294 22.47 -0.09 -21.97
N LEU A 295 22.51 0.56 -20.80
CA LEU A 295 23.74 1.11 -20.23
C LEU A 295 24.01 0.47 -18.85
N HIS A 296 25.28 0.15 -18.57
CA HIS A 296 25.68 -0.55 -17.33
C HIS A 296 25.18 0.16 -16.07
N ASP A 297 24.74 -0.66 -15.11
CA ASP A 297 24.41 -0.32 -13.74
C ASP A 297 25.37 0.70 -13.14
N ARG A 298 24.82 1.85 -12.73
CA ARG A 298 25.54 2.82 -11.93
C ARG A 298 24.80 3.00 -10.61
N LEU A 299 25.36 2.43 -9.55
CA LEU A 299 24.93 2.66 -8.16
C LEU A 299 25.39 4.05 -7.76
N TYR A 300 24.47 5.02 -7.70
CA TYR A 300 24.77 6.33 -7.13
C TYR A 300 23.62 6.77 -6.26
N TYR A 301 23.75 6.58 -4.94
CA TYR A 301 23.38 7.57 -3.93
C TYR A 301 23.20 6.90 -2.57
N SER A 302 23.75 7.51 -1.52
CA SER A 302 23.41 7.28 -0.10
C SER A 302 23.47 8.65 0.55
N GLY A 303 22.35 9.18 1.06
CA GLY A 303 22.30 10.53 1.63
C GLY A 303 21.11 10.79 2.55
N HIS A 304 21.23 11.76 3.45
CA HIS A 304 20.16 12.11 4.39
C HIS A 304 19.58 13.48 4.05
N VAL A 305 18.33 13.58 3.60
CA VAL A 305 17.72 14.87 3.25
C VAL A 305 16.92 15.43 4.43
N TYR A 306 17.44 16.47 5.08
CA TYR A 306 16.72 17.17 6.15
C TYR A 306 15.96 18.35 5.57
N TYR A 307 14.66 18.46 5.83
CA TYR A 307 13.86 19.62 5.45
C TYR A 307 13.66 20.53 6.66
N ARG A 308 14.15 21.76 6.53
CA ARG A 308 13.81 22.85 7.45
C ARG A 308 13.07 23.92 6.66
N LEU A 309 11.78 24.07 6.90
CA LEU A 309 11.04 25.22 6.37
C LEU A 309 11.65 26.51 6.95
N PRO A 310 11.91 27.54 6.13
CA PRO A 310 12.30 28.85 6.64
C PRO A 310 11.20 29.40 7.56
N ARG A 311 11.58 30.21 8.56
CA ARG A 311 10.63 30.86 9.50
C ARG A 311 9.60 31.78 8.82
N ASP A 312 9.77 32.10 7.54
CA ASP A 312 8.96 33.09 6.83
C ASP A 312 8.11 32.43 5.73
N HIS A 313 6.85 32.13 6.08
CA HIS A 313 5.92 31.29 5.30
C HIS A 313 5.44 31.92 3.97
N LYS A 314 5.89 33.12 3.61
CA LYS A 314 5.32 33.90 2.50
C LYS A 314 5.97 33.67 1.14
N LYS A 315 7.12 33.00 1.07
CA LYS A 315 7.80 32.69 -0.19
C LYS A 315 8.57 31.38 -0.05
N GLN A 316 8.07 30.28 -0.60
CA GLN A 316 8.87 29.28 -1.33
C GLN A 316 8.01 28.10 -1.78
N LYS A 317 8.17 27.71 -3.06
CA LYS A 317 7.76 26.41 -3.59
C LYS A 317 8.85 25.41 -3.24
N SER A 318 8.63 24.53 -2.26
CA SER A 318 9.60 23.53 -1.79
C SER A 318 9.40 22.18 -2.48
N MET A 319 9.63 22.12 -3.80
CA MET A 319 9.83 20.86 -4.51
C MET A 319 11.33 20.55 -4.55
N ILE A 320 11.77 19.42 -3.98
CA ILE A 320 13.15 18.97 -4.15
C ILE A 320 13.20 18.01 -5.33
N ARG A 321 14.02 18.38 -6.32
CA ARG A 321 14.34 17.59 -7.49
C ARG A 321 15.75 17.02 -7.32
N VAL A 322 15.88 15.77 -6.89
CA VAL A 322 17.21 15.13 -6.78
C VAL A 322 17.67 14.69 -8.18
N ARG A 323 18.49 15.50 -8.89
CA ARG A 323 19.00 15.17 -10.24
C ARG A 323 20.38 14.51 -10.18
N ASP A 324 20.73 13.69 -11.18
CA ASP A 324 22.02 12.97 -11.26
C ASP A 324 23.28 13.86 -11.21
N ASN A 325 23.26 15.07 -11.80
CA ASN A 325 24.43 15.95 -11.86
C ASN A 325 24.67 16.76 -10.57
N ASP A 326 23.69 16.83 -9.69
CA ASP A 326 23.83 17.49 -8.38
C ASP A 326 24.42 16.51 -7.34
N LEU A 327 25.01 15.37 -7.74
CA LEU A 327 25.33 14.25 -6.83
C LEU A 327 26.82 13.98 -6.61
N ASN A 328 27.72 14.55 -7.41
CA ASN A 328 29.17 14.37 -7.24
C ASN A 328 29.84 15.43 -6.35
N ASN A 329 29.10 16.46 -5.91
CA ASN A 329 29.67 17.63 -5.23
C ASN A 329 29.26 17.78 -3.76
N TYR A 330 28.49 16.85 -3.18
CA TYR A 330 27.86 17.08 -1.86
C TYR A 330 28.30 16.09 -0.79
N PRO A 331 28.67 16.57 0.41
CA PRO A 331 29.15 15.74 1.50
C PRO A 331 28.03 14.88 2.12
N TRP A 332 28.41 13.70 2.59
CA TRP A 332 27.53 12.78 3.32
C TRP A 332 26.88 13.49 4.54
N GLY A 333 25.54 13.45 4.62
CA GLY A 333 24.80 13.95 5.78
C GLY A 333 24.41 15.43 5.78
N GLY A 334 24.47 16.13 4.64
CA GLY A 334 24.04 17.54 4.54
C GLY A 334 22.56 17.78 4.87
N VAL A 335 22.24 18.91 5.51
CA VAL A 335 20.87 19.46 5.59
C VAL A 335 20.58 20.16 4.27
N TYR A 336 19.46 19.86 3.62
CA TYR A 336 19.17 20.38 2.28
C TYR A 336 18.15 21.51 2.41
N GLU A 337 18.53 22.70 1.95
CA GLU A 337 17.57 23.77 1.72
C GLU A 337 16.95 23.57 0.31
N PRO A 338 15.63 23.72 0.15
CA PRO A 338 15.00 23.56 -1.15
C PRO A 338 15.60 24.54 -2.16
N GLN A 339 16.12 24.03 -3.28
CA GLN A 339 16.46 24.89 -4.40
C GLN A 339 15.18 25.41 -5.04
N VAL A 340 15.10 26.73 -5.22
CA VAL A 340 14.01 27.37 -5.95
C VAL A 340 14.15 26.96 -7.41
N VAL A 341 13.23 26.12 -7.90
CA VAL A 341 13.10 25.85 -9.33
C VAL A 341 12.29 26.99 -9.92
N ASP A 342 12.97 27.94 -10.55
CA ASP A 342 12.30 28.91 -11.42
C ASP A 342 11.77 28.16 -12.66
N ASN A 343 10.48 28.35 -12.94
CA ASN A 343 9.79 27.74 -14.10
C ASN A 343 10.25 28.35 -15.42
#